data_AF-A0AB36FTJ4-F1
#
_entry.id   AF-A0AB36FTJ4-F1
#
_cell.length_a   1.000
_cell.length_b   1.000
_cell.length_c   1.000
_cell.angle_alpha   90.00
_cell.angle_beta   90.00
_cell.angle_gamma   90.00
#
_symmetry.space_group_name_H-M   'P 1'
#
loop_
_entity.id
_entity.type
_entity.pdbx_description
1 polymer ?
#
loop_
_entity_poly.entity_id
_entity_poly.type
_entity_poly.pdbx_seq_one_letter_code
_entity_poly.pdbx_strand_id
1 'polypeptide(L)'
;MPTPNIENRAFWEYSVSRYTKGDMAPLALLLQNNHKVNVNVLLLICWCLENNVIINLPQLKAVIAASNATEEKLQYHRARRKAASPEKGGDQAEYDALKAQELELERQQQHDIVASFNEQPVTHLGQGQSVSSNVFNASIAAFINAYGLRDNNEARQLVSLVVNQLS
;
A
#
# COMPACT_ATOMS: atom_id res chain seq x y z
N MET A 1 -1.25 -25.95 1.23
CA MET A 1 -2.01 -24.97 0.43
C MET A 1 -0.99 -24.17 -0.37
N PRO A 2 -1.16 -23.96 -1.68
CA PRO A 2 -0.22 -23.13 -2.43
C PRO A 2 -0.29 -21.71 -1.84
N THR A 3 0.83 -21.23 -1.33
CA THR A 3 1.01 -19.83 -0.97
C THR A 3 0.86 -19.00 -2.25
N PRO A 4 0.14 -17.87 -2.24
CA PRO A 4 0.25 -16.94 -3.35
C PRO A 4 1.71 -16.58 -3.51
N ASN A 5 2.22 -16.75 -4.72
CA ASN A 5 3.53 -16.25 -5.06
C ASN A 5 3.31 -15.04 -5.95
N ILE A 6 3.09 -13.88 -5.33
CA ILE A 6 3.09 -12.63 -6.06
C ILE A 6 4.53 -12.36 -6.47
N GLU A 7 4.78 -12.26 -7.78
CA GLU A 7 6.08 -11.81 -8.25
C GLU A 7 6.24 -10.32 -7.94
N ASN A 8 7.35 -9.95 -7.29
CA ASN A 8 7.66 -8.56 -6.93
C ASN A 8 7.54 -7.60 -8.11
N ARG A 9 8.01 -8.02 -9.28
CA ARG A 9 7.95 -7.21 -10.50
C ARG A 9 6.51 -6.98 -10.96
N ALA A 10 5.69 -8.04 -10.96
CA ALA A 10 4.29 -7.94 -11.35
C ALA A 10 3.52 -7.03 -10.41
N PHE A 11 3.78 -7.12 -9.09
CA PHE A 11 3.16 -6.22 -8.12
C PHE A 11 3.64 -4.78 -8.26
N TRP A 12 4.92 -4.55 -8.53
CA TRP A 12 5.42 -3.19 -8.79
C TRP A 12 4.76 -2.56 -10.02
N GLU A 13 4.70 -3.28 -11.14
CA GLU A 13 4.04 -2.81 -12.37
C GLU A 13 2.54 -2.53 -12.13
N TYR A 14 1.88 -3.40 -11.36
CA TYR A 14 0.51 -3.19 -10.91
C TYR A 14 0.37 -1.92 -10.07
N SER A 15 1.23 -1.73 -9.06
CA SER A 15 1.20 -0.60 -8.15
C SER A 15 1.40 0.73 -8.87
N VAL A 16 2.35 0.80 -9.79
CA VAL A 16 2.59 2.01 -10.60
C VAL A 16 1.38 2.31 -11.50
N SER A 17 0.85 1.28 -12.16
CA SER A 17 -0.33 1.42 -13.03
C SER A 17 -1.56 1.88 -12.23
N ARG A 18 -1.79 1.27 -11.06
CA ARG A 18 -2.94 1.60 -10.21
C ARG A 18 -2.80 2.99 -9.60
N TYR A 19 -1.61 3.34 -9.12
CA TYR A 19 -1.36 4.63 -8.48
C TYR A 19 -1.54 5.82 -9.45
N THR A 20 -1.20 5.63 -10.72
CA THR A 20 -1.37 6.64 -11.78
C THR A 20 -2.77 6.67 -12.38
N LYS A 21 -3.66 5.74 -12.01
CA LYS A 21 -5.02 5.63 -12.55
C LYS A 21 -6.03 6.39 -11.68
N GLY A 22 -6.78 7.30 -12.31
CA GLY A 22 -7.89 8.02 -11.67
C GLY A 22 -7.44 8.83 -10.46
N ASP A 23 -8.25 8.83 -9.41
CA ASP A 23 -8.00 9.57 -8.16
C ASP A 23 -7.20 8.75 -7.12
N MET A 24 -6.55 7.65 -7.54
CA MET A 24 -5.84 6.77 -6.60
C MET A 24 -4.69 7.48 -5.88
N ALA A 25 -3.86 8.24 -6.60
CA ALA A 25 -2.75 9.00 -6.02
C ALA A 25 -3.21 10.02 -4.96
N PRO A 26 -4.15 10.95 -5.24
CA PRO A 26 -4.59 11.91 -4.23
C PRO A 26 -5.26 11.24 -3.03
N LEU A 27 -6.05 10.18 -3.24
CA LEU A 27 -6.68 9.44 -2.14
C LEU A 27 -5.65 8.72 -1.26
N ALA A 28 -4.66 8.06 -1.86
CA ALA A 28 -3.59 7.39 -1.14
C ALA A 28 -2.75 8.38 -0.33
N LEU A 29 -2.46 9.56 -0.89
CA LEU A 29 -1.74 10.63 -0.20
C LEU A 29 -2.56 11.20 0.97
N LEU A 30 -3.86 11.38 0.82
CA LEU A 30 -4.74 11.83 1.92
C LEU A 30 -4.75 10.80 3.06
N LEU A 31 -4.92 9.51 2.73
CA LEU A 31 -4.86 8.43 3.72
C LEU A 31 -3.50 8.36 4.43
N GLN A 32 -2.41 8.51 3.68
CA GLN A 32 -1.06 8.52 4.25
C GLN A 32 -0.85 9.72 5.17
N ASN A 33 -1.23 10.92 4.75
CA ASN A 33 -0.98 12.14 5.53
C ASN A 33 -1.87 12.23 6.77
N ASN A 34 -3.16 11.93 6.64
CA ASN A 34 -4.13 12.10 7.73
C ASN A 34 -4.12 10.91 8.70
N HIS A 35 -3.81 9.70 8.20
CA HIS A 35 -3.93 8.47 8.99
C HIS A 35 -2.66 7.63 9.07
N LYS A 36 -1.53 8.13 8.54
CA LYS A 36 -0.24 7.41 8.51
C LYS A 36 -0.33 6.03 7.86
N VAL A 37 -1.26 5.88 6.93
CA VAL A 37 -1.42 4.66 6.14
C VAL A 37 -0.20 4.48 5.24
N ASN A 38 0.30 3.24 5.15
CA ASN A 38 1.34 2.92 4.19
C ASN A 38 0.70 2.68 2.80
N VAL A 39 1.15 3.43 1.80
CA VAL A 39 0.60 3.38 0.43
C VAL A 39 0.86 2.02 -0.23
N ASN A 40 2.02 1.40 0.01
CA ASN A 40 2.32 0.07 -0.53
C ASN A 40 1.39 -1.00 0.06
N VAL A 41 1.06 -0.89 1.35
CA VAL A 41 0.07 -1.77 2.01
C VAL A 41 -1.33 -1.53 1.44
N LEU A 42 -1.73 -0.28 1.22
CA LEU A 42 -3.01 0.05 0.57
C LEU A 42 -3.10 -0.57 -0.83
N LEU A 43 -2.04 -0.47 -1.63
CA LEU A 43 -1.98 -1.06 -2.98
C LEU A 43 -2.01 -2.59 -2.94
N LEU A 44 -1.42 -3.22 -1.92
CA LEU A 44 -1.51 -4.67 -1.74
C LEU A 44 -2.95 -5.11 -1.51
N ILE A 45 -3.70 -4.36 -0.70
CA ILE A 45 -5.11 -4.64 -0.45
C ILE A 45 -5.93 -4.47 -1.73
N CYS A 46 -5.65 -3.42 -2.51
CA CYS A 46 -6.28 -3.25 -3.82
C CYS A 46 -6.05 -4.46 -4.72
N TRP A 47 -4.81 -4.97 -4.77
CA TRP A 47 -4.48 -6.17 -5.53
C TRP A 47 -5.21 -7.41 -4.99
N CYS A 48 -5.29 -7.57 -3.66
CA CYS A 48 -6.01 -8.69 -3.04
C CYS A 48 -7.49 -8.68 -3.43
N LEU A 49 -8.12 -7.51 -3.43
CA LEU A 49 -9.53 -7.35 -3.79
C LEU A 49 -9.80 -7.76 -5.24
N GLU A 50 -8.98 -7.30 -6.18
CA GLU A 50 -9.13 -7.65 -7.60
C GLU A 50 -8.80 -9.11 -7.91
N ASN A 51 -7.92 -9.74 -7.13
CA ASN A 51 -7.52 -11.15 -7.29
C ASN A 51 -8.33 -12.11 -6.40
N ASN A 52 -9.43 -11.66 -5.77
CA ASN A 52 -10.29 -12.45 -4.89
C ASN A 52 -9.53 -13.12 -3.72
N VAL A 53 -8.56 -12.40 -3.16
CA VAL A 53 -7.75 -12.83 -2.02
C VAL A 53 -8.26 -12.18 -0.75
N ILE A 54 -8.53 -12.99 0.26
CA ILE A 54 -8.92 -12.51 1.59
C ILE A 54 -7.66 -12.46 2.46
N ILE A 55 -7.34 -11.25 2.91
CA ILE A 55 -6.32 -11.00 3.94
C ILE A 55 -7.01 -10.69 5.27
N ASN A 56 -6.62 -11.41 6.32
CA ASN A 56 -7.15 -11.16 7.66
C ASN A 56 -6.30 -10.13 8.43
N LEU A 57 -6.83 -9.67 9.57
CA LEU A 57 -6.15 -8.67 10.39
C LEU A 57 -4.75 -9.09 10.87
N PRO A 58 -4.52 -10.32 11.40
CA PRO A 58 -3.18 -10.78 11.75
C PRO A 58 -2.18 -10.75 10.59
N GLN A 59 -2.58 -11.22 9.41
CA GLN A 59 -1.74 -11.26 8.20
C GLN A 59 -1.40 -9.85 7.74
N LEU A 60 -2.39 -8.96 7.73
CA LEU A 60 -2.16 -7.57 7.37
C LEU A 60 -1.21 -6.88 8.36
N LYS A 61 -1.32 -7.17 9.66
CA LYS A 61 -0.39 -6.65 10.67
C LYS A 61 1.04 -7.15 10.45
N ALA A 62 1.23 -8.40 10.04
CA ALA A 62 2.55 -8.94 9.71
C ALA A 62 3.18 -8.18 8.52
N VAL A 63 2.39 -7.96 7.46
CA VAL A 63 2.82 -7.17 6.30
C VAL A 63 3.16 -5.72 6.67
N ILE A 64 2.33 -5.08 7.49
CA ILE A 64 2.61 -3.72 7.99
C ILE A 64 3.91 -3.71 8.80
N ALA A 65 4.13 -4.71 9.66
CA ALA A 65 5.36 -4.81 10.44
C ALA A 65 6.60 -4.95 9.55
N ALA A 66 6.53 -5.72 8.46
CA ALA A 66 7.61 -5.82 7.46
C ALA A 66 7.90 -4.46 6.81
N SER A 67 6.87 -3.66 6.54
CA SER A 67 7.03 -2.33 5.95
C SER A 67 7.71 -1.30 6.88
N ASN A 68 7.57 -1.46 8.20
CA ASN A 68 8.03 -0.48 9.19
C ASN A 68 9.56 -0.31 9.19
N ALA A 69 10.32 -1.40 8.98
CA ALA A 69 11.78 -1.37 8.96
C ALA A 69 12.33 -0.43 7.86
N THR A 70 11.62 -0.35 6.74
CA THR A 70 11.98 0.51 5.61
C THR A 70 11.29 1.88 5.69
N GLU A 71 10.12 1.97 6.34
CA GLU A 71 9.37 3.21 6.57
C GLU A 71 10.20 4.26 7.33
N GLU A 72 10.93 3.87 8.38
CA GLU A 72 11.78 4.80 9.14
C GLU A 72 12.88 5.42 8.26
N LYS A 73 13.49 4.61 7.39
CA LYS A 73 14.48 5.07 6.41
C LYS A 73 13.83 6.01 5.39
N LEU A 74 12.64 5.64 4.89
CA LEU A 74 11.89 6.43 3.93
C LEU A 74 11.51 7.81 4.49
N GLN A 75 11.08 7.89 5.75
CA GLN A 75 10.80 9.16 6.42
C GLN A 75 12.04 10.04 6.54
N TYR A 76 13.18 9.44 6.89
CA TYR A 76 14.46 10.15 6.91
C TYR A 76 14.83 10.70 5.53
N HIS A 77 14.70 9.91 4.47
CA HIS A 77 14.95 10.35 3.09
C HIS A 77 13.97 11.43 2.63
N ARG A 78 12.67 11.30 2.96
CA ARG A 78 11.64 12.32 2.65
C ARG A 78 11.95 13.65 3.33
N ALA A 79 12.39 13.62 4.58
CA ALA A 79 12.80 14.83 5.30
C ALA A 79 14.01 15.49 4.62
N ARG A 80 15.02 14.71 4.22
CA ARG A 80 16.18 15.20 3.47
C ARG A 80 15.79 15.78 2.12
N ARG A 81 14.94 15.09 1.35
CA ARG A 81 14.44 15.59 0.06
C ARG A 81 13.67 16.89 0.21
N LYS A 82 12.83 17.02 1.25
CA LYS A 82 12.09 18.26 1.56
C LYS A 82 13.00 19.39 2.04
N ALA A 83 14.17 19.08 2.59
CA ALA A 83 15.20 20.07 2.93
C ALA A 83 16.01 20.51 1.70
N ALA A 84 16.38 19.56 0.83
CA ALA A 84 17.07 19.80 -0.44
C ALA A 84 16.14 20.25 -1.58
N SER A 85 14.88 20.59 -1.30
CA SER A 85 13.92 20.97 -2.33
C SER A 85 14.42 22.20 -3.09
N PRO A 86 14.41 22.21 -4.44
CA PRO A 86 14.81 23.35 -5.26
C PRO A 86 14.01 24.61 -4.93
N GLU A 87 12.74 24.44 -4.55
CA GLU A 87 11.85 25.53 -4.10
C GLU A 87 12.36 26.24 -2.83
N LYS A 88 13.24 25.60 -2.06
CA LYS A 88 13.90 26.18 -0.88
C LYS A 88 15.34 26.64 -1.16
N GLY A 89 15.75 26.67 -2.42
CA GLY A 89 17.11 27.00 -2.83
C GLY A 89 18.10 25.84 -2.72
N GLY A 90 17.62 24.59 -2.64
CA GLY A 90 18.47 23.39 -2.65
C GLY A 90 18.99 23.02 -4.06
N ASP A 91 20.03 22.19 -4.10
CA ASP A 91 20.60 21.68 -5.36
C ASP A 91 19.66 20.65 -6.01
N GLN A 92 19.29 20.90 -7.27
CA GLN A 92 18.46 19.99 -8.07
C GLN A 92 19.12 18.61 -8.22
N ALA A 93 20.45 18.53 -8.35
CA ALA A 93 21.16 17.26 -8.49
C ALA A 93 21.08 16.44 -7.19
N GLU A 94 21.21 17.09 -6.02
CA GLU A 94 21.03 16.43 -4.73
C GLU A 94 19.57 15.99 -4.53
N TYR A 95 18.60 16.84 -4.91
CA TYR A 95 17.19 16.50 -4.86
C TYR A 95 16.84 15.26 -5.70
N ASP A 96 17.34 15.19 -6.94
CA ASP A 96 17.09 14.07 -7.84
C ASP A 96 17.79 12.78 -7.36
N ALA A 97 19.01 12.89 -6.80
CA ALA A 97 19.69 11.76 -6.17
C ALA A 97 18.92 11.23 -4.95
N LEU A 98 18.42 12.12 -4.09
CA LEU A 98 17.59 11.75 -2.94
C LEU A 98 16.26 11.11 -3.37
N LYS A 99 15.65 11.62 -4.46
CA LYS A 99 14.43 11.05 -5.04
C LYS A 99 14.66 9.64 -5.61
N ALA A 100 15.79 9.40 -6.27
CA ALA A 100 16.15 8.07 -6.73
C ALA A 100 16.38 7.08 -5.58
N GLN A 101 17.03 7.53 -4.50
CA GLN A 101 17.19 6.73 -3.28
C GLN A 101 15.85 6.43 -2.59
N GLU A 102 14.94 7.41 -2.54
CA GLU A 102 13.57 7.21 -2.03
C GLU A 102 12.84 6.12 -2.84
N LEU A 103 12.94 6.17 -4.17
CA LEU A 103 12.31 5.18 -5.06
C LEU A 103 12.86 3.77 -4.82
N GLU A 104 14.18 3.62 -4.64
CA GLU A 104 14.79 2.31 -4.35
C GLU A 104 14.34 1.77 -2.99
N LEU A 105 14.22 2.63 -1.98
CA LEU A 105 13.65 2.24 -0.69
C LEU A 105 12.18 1.85 -0.79
N GLU A 106 11.38 2.53 -1.61
CA GLU A 106 9.99 2.14 -1.87
C GLU A 106 9.92 0.77 -2.56
N ARG A 107 10.81 0.49 -3.53
CA ARG A 107 10.91 -0.85 -4.14
C ARG A 107 11.27 -1.92 -3.11
N GLN A 108 12.23 -1.64 -2.23
CA GLN A 108 12.63 -2.57 -1.18
C GLN A 108 11.49 -2.80 -0.18
N GLN A 109 10.83 -1.74 0.29
CA GLN A 109 9.68 -1.86 1.19
C GLN A 109 8.58 -2.71 0.56
N GLN A 110 8.31 -2.50 -0.73
CA GLN A 110 7.31 -3.27 -1.45
C GLN A 110 7.71 -4.74 -1.58
N HIS A 111 8.98 -5.02 -1.85
CA HIS A 111 9.51 -6.37 -1.87
C HIS A 111 9.34 -7.07 -0.51
N ASP A 112 9.69 -6.40 0.59
CA ASP A 112 9.54 -6.95 1.94
C ASP A 112 8.06 -7.24 2.28
N ILE A 113 7.17 -6.33 1.87
CA ILE A 113 5.71 -6.49 1.98
C ILE A 113 5.23 -7.73 1.22
N VAL A 114 5.65 -7.89 -0.03
CA VAL A 114 5.24 -9.01 -0.88
C VAL A 114 5.81 -10.33 -0.37
N ALA A 115 7.08 -10.35 0.04
CA ALA A 115 7.71 -11.51 0.65
C ALA A 115 6.95 -11.94 1.91
N SER A 116 6.68 -11.00 2.82
CA SER A 116 5.91 -11.26 4.04
C SER A 116 4.49 -11.76 3.73
N PHE A 117 3.84 -11.18 2.73
CA PHE A 117 2.51 -11.60 2.27
C PHE A 117 2.51 -13.01 1.69
N ASN A 118 3.51 -13.36 0.87
CA ASN A 118 3.63 -14.68 0.27
C ASN A 118 3.90 -15.76 1.32
N GLU A 119 4.50 -15.41 2.46
CA GLU A 119 4.65 -16.29 3.62
C GLU A 119 3.35 -16.46 4.42
N GLN A 120 2.36 -15.57 4.24
CA GLN A 120 1.08 -15.66 4.95
C GLN A 120 0.13 -16.69 4.32
N PRO A 121 -0.59 -17.48 5.13
CA PRO A 121 -1.60 -18.42 4.65
C PRO A 121 -2.91 -17.67 4.32
N VAL A 122 -2.94 -16.91 3.22
CA VAL A 122 -4.13 -16.19 2.78
C VAL A 122 -5.11 -17.11 2.03
N THR A 123 -6.39 -16.73 2.04
CA THR A 123 -7.45 -17.52 1.40
C THR A 123 -7.74 -16.98 0.00
N HIS A 124 -7.61 -17.83 -1.01
CA HIS A 124 -8.09 -17.55 -2.36
C HIS A 124 -9.50 -18.09 -2.54
N LEU A 125 -10.40 -17.24 -3.01
CA LEU A 125 -11.66 -17.70 -3.57
C LEU A 125 -11.42 -18.03 -5.05
N GLY A 126 -11.73 -19.26 -5.45
CA GLY A 126 -11.45 -19.74 -6.81
C GLY A 126 -12.07 -18.84 -7.89
N GLN A 127 -11.38 -18.72 -9.02
CA GLN A 127 -11.85 -18.00 -10.22
C GLN A 127 -13.19 -18.60 -10.67
N GLY A 128 -14.29 -17.91 -10.39
CA GLY A 128 -15.65 -18.39 -10.69
C GLY A 128 -16.70 -17.97 -9.66
N GLN A 129 -16.28 -17.59 -8.45
CA GLN A 129 -17.16 -16.84 -7.56
C GLN A 129 -17.03 -15.35 -7.89
N SER A 130 -18.15 -14.73 -8.28
CA SER A 130 -18.27 -13.27 -8.38
C SER A 130 -17.57 -12.63 -7.18
N VAL A 131 -16.81 -11.55 -7.41
CA VAL A 131 -16.18 -10.78 -6.33
C VAL A 131 -17.27 -10.43 -5.32
N SER A 132 -17.39 -11.24 -4.30
CA SER A 132 -18.55 -11.14 -3.43
C SER A 132 -18.30 -9.94 -2.54
N SER A 133 -19.33 -9.14 -2.29
CA SER A 133 -19.27 -8.00 -1.37
C SER A 133 -18.62 -8.37 -0.02
N ASN A 134 -18.68 -9.65 0.34
CA ASN A 134 -18.06 -10.24 1.53
C ASN A 134 -16.51 -10.19 1.53
N VAL A 135 -15.83 -10.37 0.39
CA VAL A 135 -14.35 -10.28 0.28
C VAL A 135 -13.90 -8.85 0.50
N PHE A 136 -14.57 -7.92 -0.21
CA PHE A 136 -14.40 -6.49 -0.02
C PHE A 136 -14.56 -6.12 1.45
N ASN A 137 -15.64 -6.59 2.08
CA ASN A 137 -15.91 -6.26 3.48
C ASN A 137 -14.85 -6.83 4.45
N ALA A 138 -14.35 -8.05 4.24
CA ALA A 138 -13.40 -8.68 5.15
C ALA A 138 -12.00 -8.02 5.12
N SER A 139 -11.42 -7.86 3.92
CA SER A 139 -10.10 -7.25 3.75
C SER A 139 -10.11 -5.76 4.14
N ILE A 140 -11.19 -5.04 3.82
CA ILE A 140 -11.36 -3.63 4.22
C ILE A 140 -11.59 -3.51 5.73
N ALA A 141 -12.37 -4.40 6.35
CA ALA A 141 -12.51 -4.40 7.80
C ALA A 141 -11.17 -4.70 8.49
N ALA A 142 -10.37 -5.63 7.96
CA ALA A 142 -9.01 -5.88 8.45
C ALA A 142 -8.15 -4.62 8.35
N PHE A 143 -8.20 -3.89 7.23
CA PHE A 143 -7.48 -2.64 7.04
C PHE A 143 -7.89 -1.54 8.02
N ILE A 144 -9.20 -1.29 8.14
CA ILE A 144 -9.75 -0.29 9.04
C ILE A 144 -9.35 -0.59 10.49
N ASN A 145 -9.39 -1.86 10.91
CA ASN A 145 -8.97 -2.25 12.24
C ASN A 145 -7.44 -2.18 12.43
N ALA A 146 -6.64 -2.51 11.41
CA ALA A 146 -5.17 -2.48 11.49
C ALA A 146 -4.65 -1.06 11.73
N TYR A 147 -5.24 -0.07 11.05
CA TYR A 147 -4.87 1.35 11.16
C TYR A 147 -5.71 2.12 12.18
N GLY A 148 -6.63 1.46 12.90
CA GLY A 148 -7.49 2.12 13.89
C GLY A 148 -8.45 3.16 13.29
N LEU A 149 -8.83 3.02 12.02
CA LEU A 149 -9.68 3.96 11.27
C LEU A 149 -11.16 3.83 11.63
N ARG A 150 -11.51 2.94 12.55
CA ARG A 150 -12.90 2.60 12.86
C ARG A 150 -13.69 3.82 13.30
N ASP A 151 -13.13 4.71 14.10
CA ASP A 151 -13.89 5.85 14.62
C ASP A 151 -13.75 7.10 13.75
N ASN A 152 -13.05 6.99 12.62
CA ASN A 152 -12.82 8.10 11.70
C ASN A 152 -13.68 7.98 10.45
N ASN A 153 -14.72 8.81 10.37
CA ASN A 153 -15.66 8.82 9.23
C ASN A 153 -14.98 9.23 7.92
N GLU A 154 -14.02 10.16 7.96
CA GLU A 154 -13.27 10.59 6.78
C GLU A 154 -12.42 9.43 6.23
N ALA A 155 -11.69 8.74 7.09
CA ALA A 155 -10.88 7.58 6.70
C ALA A 155 -11.73 6.50 6.01
N ARG A 156 -12.92 6.21 6.55
CA ARG A 156 -13.86 5.24 5.96
C ARG A 156 -14.35 5.69 4.59
N GLN A 157 -14.65 6.98 4.42
CA GLN A 157 -15.05 7.53 3.13
C GLN A 157 -13.91 7.43 2.11
N LEU A 158 -12.69 7.80 2.49
CA LEU A 158 -11.51 7.70 1.64
C LEU A 158 -11.25 6.25 1.20
N VAL A 159 -11.34 5.28 2.12
CA VAL A 159 -11.23 3.86 1.80
C VAL A 159 -12.33 3.41 0.85
N SER A 160 -13.57 3.86 1.05
CA SER A 160 -14.67 3.56 0.13
C SER A 160 -14.44 4.14 -1.27
N LEU A 161 -13.88 5.35 -1.37
CA LEU A 161 -13.53 5.97 -2.65
C LEU A 161 -12.43 5.18 -3.36
N VAL A 162 -11.40 4.75 -2.62
CA VAL A 162 -10.35 3.88 -3.16
C VAL A 162 -10.95 2.58 -3.71
N VAL A 163 -11.85 1.94 -2.97
CA VAL A 163 -12.53 0.71 -3.42
C VAL A 163 -13.39 0.95 -4.66
N ASN A 164 -14.09 2.09 -4.75
CA ASN A 164 -14.86 2.45 -5.94
C ASN A 164 -13.99 2.64 -7.18
N GLN A 165 -12.71 3.00 -7.04
CA GLN A 165 -11.75 3.08 -8.16
C GLN A 165 -11.27 1.69 -8.63
N LEU A 166 -11.59 0.61 -7.89
CA LEU A 166 -11.30 -0.78 -8.25
C LEU A 166 -12.45 -1.48 -8.96
N SER A 167 -13.67 -0.93 -8.89
CA SER A 167 -14.87 -1.44 -9.56
C SER A 167 -14.98 -0.92 -10.99
#